data_AF-A0A7X1E220-F1
#
_entry.id   AF-A0A7X1E220-F1
#
_cell.length_a   1.000
_cell.length_b   1.000
_cell.length_c   1.000
_cell.angle_alpha   90.00
_cell.angle_beta   90.00
_cell.angle_gamma   90.00
#
_symmetry.space_group_name_H-M   'P 1'
#
loop_
_entity.id
_entity.type
_entity.pdbx_description
1 polymer ?
#
loop_
_entity_poly.entity_id
_entity_poly.type
_entity_poly.pdbx_seq_one_letter_code
_entity_poly.pdbx_strand_id
1 'polypeptide(L)'
;MNKPPKSSSADTSNPARRTPTGDTDRDFAAPRSRAVGIPSTPLLQGSSALVQAQVPSLLELPDFAPTAPVAVLVPQSAALGEPSTTGVRTVNQRTYLNLDSNETVLVVYDAASGTYRERLPHALHASGPVLNPVPGSLMWTRLAPGTHAGTASVPLPSMGLTGRLDPWWTLPDYQVQGPAGHTTPSIAGKRCFSTPSGDYCFEQAGLPKSVVERIDAQGDRKICGKIEEDAMIQIHGEILGTYLLLQGSVCRIGIDPARRMRTVCADTSAGLPDIPIETGSRTGAWVPELRLDAITDIIRDARRLHGYTPDGGSMAVGVMSQSNRKTYCYLRQYARQLIAFNTSSIRSAPALEQGRLIDTHIWEHGYPYDALRAAVTAEANAQALPVGLPRFDALQGMGLVSSTREGGFNINAVVANDQLHYPARLRTPEQDVLLNEWRALDRNANLARGAKNEQMYRDFLASEGYRIIPGGTYNQGQNGFDLVFQGPTNAVYLLEVKHVSTASGGRFSNVNMARVNPDFQMEDGWINYTLGTEAGRSDAGSLVRQAMRDNRLFKVIGATTPEGRLLLFLIDMRPVRM
;
A
#
# COMPACT_ATOMS: atom_id res chain seq x y z
N MET A 1 8.69 -78.84 3.25
CA MET A 1 10.05 -78.38 2.88
C MET A 1 10.33 -77.07 3.59
N ASN A 2 11.48 -77.01 4.26
CA ASN A 2 11.82 -76.12 5.37
C ASN A 2 11.77 -74.62 5.03
N LYS A 3 11.03 -73.87 5.86
CA LYS A 3 11.38 -72.52 6.32
C LYS A 3 10.83 -72.32 7.74
N PRO A 4 11.70 -72.05 8.71
CA PRO A 4 11.43 -70.98 9.68
C PRO A 4 12.72 -70.20 10.03
N PRO A 5 12.69 -69.16 10.89
CA PRO A 5 11.74 -68.03 10.95
C PRO A 5 12.46 -66.66 11.08
N LYS A 6 11.67 -65.57 11.00
CA LYS A 6 11.99 -64.25 11.56
C LYS A 6 11.59 -64.22 13.05
N SER A 7 12.47 -63.72 13.93
CA SER A 7 12.14 -63.10 15.24
C SER A 7 13.41 -62.42 15.79
N SER A 8 13.49 -61.09 15.81
CA SER A 8 13.26 -60.21 16.98
C SER A 8 14.31 -60.31 18.10
N SER A 9 14.96 -59.20 18.44
CA SER A 9 14.92 -58.61 19.80
C SER A 9 15.76 -57.34 19.88
N ALA A 10 15.39 -56.52 20.85
CA ALA A 10 15.80 -55.15 21.10
C ALA A 10 17.11 -55.05 21.90
N ASP A 11 17.67 -53.83 21.88
CA ASP A 11 17.90 -52.97 23.06
C ASP A 11 19.33 -52.45 23.30
N THR A 12 19.35 -51.21 23.79
CA THR A 12 20.42 -50.45 24.47
C THR A 12 21.60 -49.87 23.68
N SER A 13 21.63 -48.54 23.55
CA SER A 13 22.55 -47.65 24.31
C SER A 13 22.69 -46.26 23.66
N ASN A 14 22.51 -45.22 24.49
CA ASN A 14 22.97 -43.86 24.24
C ASN A 14 24.51 -43.84 24.42
N PRO A 15 25.30 -43.07 23.64
CA PRO A 15 25.69 -41.76 24.17
C PRO A 15 26.00 -40.65 23.12
N ALA A 16 25.91 -39.42 23.63
CA ALA A 16 26.79 -38.26 23.36
C ALA A 16 26.87 -37.62 21.96
N ARG A 17 26.31 -36.40 21.91
CA ARG A 17 27.00 -35.12 21.61
C ARG A 17 28.20 -35.21 20.66
N ARG A 18 27.99 -34.81 19.40
CA ARG A 18 29.07 -34.41 18.47
C ARG A 18 28.78 -33.03 17.90
N THR A 19 29.64 -32.09 18.25
CA THR A 19 30.02 -30.92 17.46
C THR A 19 30.55 -31.35 16.08
N PRO A 20 30.53 -30.42 15.10
CA PRO A 20 31.76 -30.17 14.35
C PRO A 20 32.13 -28.69 14.36
N THR A 21 33.39 -28.50 14.71
CA THR A 21 34.27 -27.35 14.54
C THR A 21 34.43 -26.92 13.08
N GLY A 22 34.78 -25.65 12.90
CA GLY A 22 35.18 -25.06 11.63
C GLY A 22 35.65 -23.62 11.83
N ASP A 23 36.73 -23.47 12.59
CA ASP A 23 37.52 -22.24 12.72
C ASP A 23 37.90 -21.66 11.36
N THR A 24 37.79 -20.34 11.24
CA THR A 24 38.87 -19.52 10.68
C THR A 24 38.85 -18.16 11.36
N ASP A 25 39.42 -18.13 12.55
CA ASP A 25 40.03 -16.93 13.12
C ASP A 25 41.19 -16.50 12.18
N ARG A 26 41.18 -15.25 11.72
CA ARG A 26 42.35 -14.65 11.07
C ARG A 26 42.58 -13.26 11.62
N ASP A 27 43.55 -13.21 12.53
CA ASP A 27 44.37 -12.05 12.86
C ASP A 27 44.81 -11.31 11.59
N PHE A 28 44.48 -10.03 11.49
CA PHE A 28 45.08 -9.12 10.50
C PHE A 28 46.02 -8.15 11.23
N ALA A 29 47.30 -8.52 11.24
CA ALA A 29 48.40 -7.62 11.52
C ALA A 29 48.56 -6.62 10.35
N ALA A 30 48.55 -5.32 10.66
CA ALA A 30 48.72 -4.24 9.69
C ALA A 30 50.20 -4.04 9.30
N PRO A 31 50.55 -3.92 8.01
CA PRO A 31 51.84 -3.39 7.59
C PRO A 31 51.76 -1.87 7.40
N ARG A 32 52.64 -1.15 8.10
CA ARG A 32 52.92 0.28 7.91
C ARG A 32 53.73 0.52 6.63
N SER A 33 53.30 1.45 5.77
CA SER A 33 54.17 2.27 4.90
C SER A 33 53.32 3.39 4.27
N ARG A 34 53.59 4.67 4.53
CA ARG A 34 54.64 5.58 4.01
C ARG A 34 54.07 6.44 2.88
N ALA A 35 53.70 7.68 3.25
CA ALA A 35 53.15 8.70 2.37
C ALA A 35 54.16 9.16 1.31
N VAL A 36 53.69 9.29 0.07
CA VAL A 36 54.33 10.06 -1.00
C VAL A 36 53.29 11.06 -1.47
N GLY A 37 53.59 12.35 -1.28
CA GLY A 37 52.77 13.46 -1.77
C GLY A 37 53.11 13.87 -3.20
N ILE A 38 52.63 15.06 -3.58
CA ILE A 38 52.83 15.87 -4.82
C ILE A 38 51.54 15.91 -5.69
N PRO A 39 51.13 17.07 -6.27
CA PRO A 39 50.64 18.30 -5.65
C PRO A 39 49.32 18.81 -6.29
N SER A 40 48.74 19.87 -5.74
CA SER A 40 47.57 20.58 -6.26
C SER A 40 47.93 21.59 -7.35
N THR A 41 47.04 21.79 -8.34
CA THR A 41 47.01 23.01 -9.19
C THR A 41 45.57 23.41 -9.57
N PRO A 42 45.26 24.72 -9.74
CA PRO A 42 43.89 25.26 -9.61
C PRO A 42 43.23 25.79 -10.90
N LEU A 43 41.89 25.92 -10.82
CA LEU A 43 40.96 26.90 -11.42
C LEU A 43 41.04 27.33 -12.90
N LEU A 44 39.89 27.28 -13.58
CA LEU A 44 39.46 28.29 -14.56
C LEU A 44 37.94 28.52 -14.48
N GLN A 45 37.58 29.76 -14.12
CA GLN A 45 36.24 30.35 -14.19
C GLN A 45 35.89 30.71 -15.64
N GLY A 46 34.63 30.53 -16.02
CA GLY A 46 34.06 31.05 -17.27
C GLY A 46 32.61 31.46 -17.06
N SER A 47 32.38 32.77 -17.04
CA SER A 47 31.08 33.44 -16.91
C SER A 47 30.36 33.53 -18.26
N SER A 48 29.02 33.44 -18.29
CA SER A 48 28.22 34.07 -19.35
C SER A 48 26.77 34.40 -18.94
N ALA A 49 26.51 35.71 -19.02
CA ALA A 49 25.29 36.53 -19.14
C ALA A 49 23.87 35.94 -18.98
N LEU A 50 23.11 36.65 -18.13
CA LEU A 50 21.66 36.63 -17.97
C LEU A 50 20.95 37.28 -19.19
N VAL A 51 19.95 36.58 -19.74
CA VAL A 51 18.86 37.19 -20.53
C VAL A 51 17.59 37.01 -19.72
N GLN A 52 17.09 38.09 -19.11
CA GLN A 52 15.77 38.12 -18.48
C GLN A 52 14.69 38.25 -19.56
N ALA A 53 14.00 37.16 -19.87
CA ALA A 53 12.73 37.22 -20.59
C ALA A 53 11.62 37.54 -19.57
N GLN A 54 10.95 38.69 -19.72
CA GLN A 54 9.75 39.02 -18.96
C GLN A 54 8.60 38.11 -19.42
N VAL A 55 8.10 37.29 -18.49
CA VAL A 55 6.92 36.44 -18.67
C VAL A 55 5.67 37.30 -18.37
N PRO A 56 4.62 37.26 -19.22
CA PRO A 56 3.35 37.95 -18.94
C PRO A 56 2.74 37.50 -17.61
N SER A 57 2.06 38.42 -16.93
CA SER A 57 1.37 38.15 -15.67
C SER A 57 0.26 37.11 -15.85
N LEU A 58 0.13 36.23 -14.86
CA LEU A 58 -0.78 35.07 -14.80
C LEU A 58 -2.28 35.44 -14.75
N LEU A 59 -2.63 36.72 -14.95
CA LEU A 59 -3.99 37.26 -14.89
C LEU A 59 -4.63 37.47 -16.28
N GLU A 60 -3.94 37.14 -17.37
CA GLU A 60 -4.40 37.42 -18.74
C GLU A 60 -4.56 36.18 -19.64
N LEU A 61 -4.86 35.01 -19.08
CA LEU A 61 -5.23 33.82 -19.87
C LEU A 61 -6.74 33.54 -19.77
N PRO A 62 -7.46 33.35 -20.90
CA PRO A 62 -8.90 33.11 -20.89
C PRO A 62 -9.25 31.74 -20.28
N ASP A 63 -10.29 31.74 -19.44
CA ASP A 63 -10.83 30.55 -18.77
C ASP A 63 -11.23 29.46 -19.77
N PHE A 64 -10.59 28.29 -19.70
CA PHE A 64 -11.11 27.05 -20.27
C PHE A 64 -11.52 26.11 -19.14
N ALA A 65 -12.74 26.31 -18.62
CA ALA A 65 -13.40 25.30 -17.80
C ALA A 65 -13.97 24.20 -18.72
N PRO A 66 -13.74 22.89 -18.45
CA PRO A 66 -14.40 21.83 -19.19
C PRO A 66 -15.91 21.84 -18.89
N THR A 67 -16.72 21.72 -19.94
CA THR A 67 -18.19 21.66 -19.88
C THR A 67 -18.65 20.46 -19.04
N ALA A 68 -19.57 20.70 -18.10
CA ALA A 68 -20.17 19.65 -17.28
C ALA A 68 -20.86 18.56 -18.13
N PRO A 69 -20.84 17.28 -17.71
CA PRO A 69 -21.44 16.19 -18.48
C PRO A 69 -22.96 16.37 -18.65
N VAL A 70 -23.45 16.21 -19.88
CA VAL A 70 -24.85 16.41 -20.28
C VAL A 70 -25.63 15.08 -20.23
N ALA A 71 -26.94 15.14 -19.99
CA ALA A 71 -27.86 14.01 -19.95
C ALA A 71 -27.85 13.14 -21.23
N VAL A 72 -28.37 11.90 -21.14
CA VAL A 72 -28.62 11.06 -22.33
C VAL A 72 -29.75 11.69 -23.14
N LEU A 73 -29.39 12.46 -24.17
CA LEU A 73 -30.34 13.00 -25.14
C LEU A 73 -30.81 11.87 -26.06
N VAL A 74 -32.13 11.70 -26.18
CA VAL A 74 -32.71 10.76 -27.14
C VAL A 74 -32.84 11.48 -28.49
N PRO A 75 -32.31 10.91 -29.58
CA PRO A 75 -32.48 11.50 -30.91
C PRO A 75 -33.97 11.65 -31.25
N GLN A 76 -34.37 12.78 -31.82
CA GLN A 76 -35.76 13.06 -32.21
C GLN A 76 -36.32 12.05 -33.23
N SER A 77 -35.45 11.27 -33.89
CA SER A 77 -35.82 10.18 -34.79
C SER A 77 -36.27 8.89 -34.09
N ALA A 78 -36.19 8.80 -32.76
CA ALA A 78 -36.62 7.63 -32.01
C ALA A 78 -38.15 7.59 -31.87
N ALA A 79 -38.79 6.52 -32.35
CA ALA A 79 -40.23 6.32 -32.23
C ALA A 79 -40.63 5.97 -30.78
N LEU A 80 -40.93 6.99 -29.97
CA LEU A 80 -41.27 6.83 -28.54
C LEU A 80 -42.79 6.74 -28.24
N GLY A 81 -43.66 6.76 -29.25
CA GLY A 81 -45.13 6.77 -29.09
C GLY A 81 -45.67 8.04 -28.43
N GLU A 82 -46.98 8.25 -28.40
CA GLU A 82 -47.59 9.45 -27.78
C GLU A 82 -47.40 9.50 -26.25
N PRO A 83 -47.20 10.69 -25.65
CA PRO A 83 -47.07 10.83 -24.20
C PRO A 83 -48.41 10.64 -23.47
N SER A 84 -48.34 10.29 -22.19
CA SER A 84 -49.50 10.28 -21.30
C SER A 84 -50.10 11.69 -21.12
N THR A 85 -51.26 11.78 -20.47
CA THR A 85 -51.89 13.05 -20.07
C THR A 85 -51.04 13.91 -19.13
N THR A 86 -49.96 13.36 -18.56
CA THR A 86 -48.98 14.05 -17.71
C THR A 86 -47.64 14.30 -18.41
N GLY A 87 -47.56 14.05 -19.73
CA GLY A 87 -46.35 14.29 -20.51
C GLY A 87 -45.27 13.21 -20.39
N VAL A 88 -45.60 12.06 -19.79
CA VAL A 88 -44.66 10.96 -19.53
C VAL A 88 -44.74 9.89 -20.62
N ARG A 89 -43.60 9.45 -21.16
CA ARG A 89 -43.52 8.33 -22.12
C ARG A 89 -42.82 7.13 -21.48
N THR A 90 -43.38 5.94 -21.63
CA THR A 90 -42.76 4.70 -21.17
C THR A 90 -42.60 3.73 -22.33
N VAL A 91 -41.35 3.42 -22.70
CA VAL A 91 -41.02 2.50 -23.81
C VAL A 91 -39.93 1.54 -23.33
N ASN A 92 -40.14 0.23 -23.52
CA ASN A 92 -39.23 -0.83 -23.08
C ASN A 92 -38.81 -0.68 -21.61
N GLN A 93 -39.79 -0.43 -20.72
CA GLN A 93 -39.60 -0.23 -19.27
C GLN A 93 -38.73 0.99 -18.89
N ARG A 94 -38.46 1.90 -19.82
CA ARG A 94 -37.73 3.16 -19.59
C ARG A 94 -38.68 4.34 -19.70
N THR A 95 -38.46 5.35 -18.85
CA THR A 95 -39.29 6.55 -18.79
C THR A 95 -38.58 7.72 -19.43
N TYR A 96 -39.27 8.47 -20.29
CA TYR A 96 -38.74 9.62 -21.02
C TYR A 96 -39.66 10.83 -20.83
N LEU A 97 -39.05 12.01 -20.74
CA LEU A 97 -39.75 13.29 -20.64
C LEU A 97 -39.27 14.25 -21.72
N ASN A 98 -40.20 15.04 -22.24
CA ASN A 98 -39.88 16.16 -23.11
C ASN A 98 -39.65 17.40 -22.24
N LEU A 99 -38.52 18.05 -22.46
CA LEU A 99 -38.17 19.28 -21.79
C LEU A 99 -38.67 20.49 -22.58
N ASP A 100 -38.97 21.58 -21.88
CA ASP A 100 -39.29 22.89 -22.46
C ASP A 100 -38.19 23.44 -23.40
N SER A 101 -36.97 22.90 -23.32
CA SER A 101 -35.86 23.11 -24.25
C SER A 101 -35.99 22.37 -25.59
N ASN A 102 -37.10 21.67 -25.86
CA ASN A 102 -37.31 20.76 -27.00
C ASN A 102 -36.38 19.53 -27.03
N GLU A 103 -35.81 19.16 -25.88
CA GLU A 103 -35.02 17.95 -25.70
C GLU A 103 -35.89 16.80 -25.16
N THR A 104 -35.58 15.55 -25.52
CA THR A 104 -36.16 14.38 -24.86
C THR A 104 -35.08 13.66 -24.06
N VAL A 105 -35.31 13.49 -22.75
CA VAL A 105 -34.33 12.93 -21.82
C VAL A 105 -34.83 11.63 -21.19
N LEU A 106 -33.90 10.72 -20.93
CA LEU A 106 -34.17 9.52 -20.14
C LEU A 106 -34.20 9.88 -18.64
N VAL A 107 -35.23 9.43 -17.93
CA VAL A 107 -35.45 9.79 -16.53
C VAL A 107 -35.77 8.57 -15.66
N VAL A 108 -35.62 8.75 -14.35
CA VAL A 108 -36.03 7.79 -13.33
C VAL A 108 -36.84 8.53 -12.26
N TYR A 109 -37.90 7.91 -11.77
CA TYR A 109 -38.71 8.47 -10.68
C TYR A 109 -37.89 8.41 -9.37
N ASP A 110 -37.73 9.56 -8.73
CA ASP A 110 -37.05 9.72 -7.45
C ASP A 110 -38.09 9.87 -6.33
N ALA A 111 -38.21 8.82 -5.50
CA ALA A 111 -39.15 8.79 -4.39
C ALA A 111 -38.83 9.84 -3.30
N ALA A 112 -37.58 10.30 -3.19
CA ALA A 112 -37.18 11.28 -2.17
C ALA A 112 -37.63 12.71 -2.52
N SER A 113 -37.66 13.06 -3.82
CA SER A 113 -38.17 14.35 -4.30
C SER A 113 -39.63 14.29 -4.77
N GLY A 114 -40.20 13.09 -4.92
CA GLY A 114 -41.57 12.88 -5.40
C GLY A 114 -41.75 13.21 -6.88
N THR A 115 -40.66 13.27 -7.66
CA THR A 115 -40.67 13.64 -9.09
C THR A 115 -39.58 12.91 -9.87
N TYR A 116 -39.41 13.21 -11.16
CA TYR A 116 -38.42 12.58 -12.03
C TYR A 116 -37.06 13.29 -11.98
N ARG A 117 -35.99 12.51 -12.12
CA ARG A 117 -34.62 13.00 -12.31
C ARG A 117 -34.02 12.48 -13.61
N GLU A 118 -33.18 13.29 -14.24
CA GLU A 118 -32.42 12.86 -15.42
C GLU A 118 -31.45 11.72 -15.08
N ARG A 119 -31.36 10.76 -15.99
CA ARG A 119 -30.39 9.67 -15.92
C ARG A 119 -29.17 10.01 -16.76
N LEU A 120 -28.01 10.12 -16.10
CA LEU A 120 -26.73 10.29 -16.79
C LEU A 120 -26.30 8.98 -17.47
N PRO A 121 -25.54 9.03 -18.59
CA PRO A 121 -25.17 7.84 -19.36
C PRO A 121 -24.43 6.76 -18.57
N HIS A 122 -23.71 7.15 -17.52
CA HIS A 122 -22.88 6.29 -16.67
C HIS A 122 -23.56 5.89 -15.36
N ALA A 123 -24.78 6.37 -15.08
CA ALA A 123 -25.44 6.16 -13.81
C ALA A 123 -26.50 5.03 -13.89
N LEU A 124 -26.38 4.06 -12.98
CA LEU A 124 -27.40 3.02 -12.75
C LEU A 124 -28.64 3.58 -12.02
N HIS A 125 -28.48 4.69 -11.30
CA HIS A 125 -29.53 5.42 -10.58
C HIS A 125 -29.63 6.88 -11.07
N ALA A 126 -30.77 7.54 -10.81
CA ALA A 126 -30.98 8.94 -11.18
C ALA A 126 -30.02 9.85 -10.42
N SER A 127 -29.18 10.61 -11.12
CA SER A 127 -28.17 11.51 -10.53
C SER A 127 -28.11 12.88 -11.22
N GLY A 128 -28.88 13.07 -12.30
CA GLY A 128 -29.01 14.36 -12.95
C GLY A 128 -29.98 15.32 -12.24
N PRO A 129 -30.22 16.49 -12.84
CA PRO A 129 -31.16 17.49 -12.35
C PRO A 129 -32.55 16.93 -12.05
N VAL A 130 -33.20 17.49 -11.04
CA VAL A 130 -34.62 17.26 -10.75
C VAL A 130 -35.45 17.97 -11.81
N LEU A 131 -36.47 17.29 -12.32
CA LEU A 131 -37.39 17.80 -13.31
C LEU A 131 -38.75 18.07 -12.68
N ASN A 132 -39.34 19.21 -13.02
CA ASN A 132 -40.70 19.58 -12.61
C ASN A 132 -41.61 19.75 -13.83
N PRO A 133 -42.90 19.36 -13.73
CA PRO A 133 -43.86 19.54 -14.80
C PRO A 133 -44.14 21.03 -15.00
N VAL A 134 -44.21 21.47 -16.26
CA VAL A 134 -44.61 22.84 -16.61
C VAL A 134 -46.15 22.92 -16.54
N PRO A 135 -46.74 23.76 -15.67
CA PRO A 135 -48.19 23.82 -15.50
C PRO A 135 -48.93 24.09 -16.82
N GLY A 136 -49.98 23.32 -17.10
CA GLY A 136 -50.79 23.46 -18.31
C GLY A 136 -50.17 22.91 -19.59
N SER A 137 -49.04 22.20 -19.49
CA SER A 137 -48.30 21.62 -20.61
C SER A 137 -47.96 20.14 -20.37
N LEU A 138 -47.56 19.44 -21.44
CA LEU A 138 -46.99 18.08 -21.38
C LEU A 138 -45.46 18.08 -21.25
N MET A 139 -44.86 19.25 -20.97
CA MET A 139 -43.42 19.48 -20.94
C MET A 139 -42.89 19.61 -19.50
N TRP A 140 -41.59 19.42 -19.33
CA TRP A 140 -40.88 19.42 -18.05
C TRP A 140 -39.70 20.40 -18.07
N THR A 141 -39.27 20.90 -16.92
CA THR A 141 -38.14 21.86 -16.82
C THR A 141 -37.15 21.46 -15.73
N ARG A 142 -35.87 21.82 -15.92
CA ARG A 142 -34.78 21.52 -14.97
C ARG A 142 -34.77 22.53 -13.83
N LEU A 143 -34.67 22.05 -12.58
CA LEU A 143 -34.39 22.91 -11.44
C LEU A 143 -32.88 23.18 -11.32
N ALA A 144 -32.47 24.45 -11.33
CA ALA A 144 -31.08 24.82 -11.06
C ALA A 144 -30.71 24.59 -9.58
N PRO A 145 -29.47 24.18 -9.26
CA PRO A 145 -28.98 24.15 -7.87
C PRO A 145 -28.99 25.58 -7.29
N GLY A 146 -29.61 25.76 -6.12
CA GLY A 146 -29.88 27.08 -5.53
C GLY A 146 -28.65 27.95 -5.29
N THR A 147 -28.68 29.16 -5.83
CA THR A 147 -27.84 30.33 -5.51
C THR A 147 -28.16 30.89 -4.12
N HIS A 148 -27.19 30.92 -3.22
CA HIS A 148 -27.16 31.88 -2.12
C HIS A 148 -26.19 33.01 -2.48
N ALA A 149 -26.74 34.21 -2.70
CA ALA A 149 -25.99 35.45 -2.91
C ALA A 149 -25.97 36.27 -1.61
N GLY A 150 -24.82 36.86 -1.26
CA GLY A 150 -24.67 37.76 -0.12
C GLY A 150 -23.22 38.03 0.25
N THR A 151 -22.66 39.06 -0.36
CA THR A 151 -21.30 39.63 -0.26
C THR A 151 -20.73 39.82 1.15
N ALA A 152 -19.50 39.33 1.38
CA ALA A 152 -18.46 40.01 2.16
C ALA A 152 -17.09 39.36 1.87
N SER A 153 -16.07 40.20 1.71
CA SER A 153 -14.66 39.86 1.49
C SER A 153 -14.17 38.66 2.33
N VAL A 154 -13.68 37.62 1.65
CA VAL A 154 -13.09 36.43 2.30
C VAL A 154 -11.56 36.49 2.17
N PRO A 155 -10.81 36.42 3.29
CA PRO A 155 -9.37 36.21 3.27
C PRO A 155 -9.07 34.85 2.62
N LEU A 156 -8.00 34.77 1.82
CA LEU A 156 -7.47 33.52 1.25
C LEU A 156 -7.59 32.36 2.24
N PRO A 157 -8.43 31.33 1.96
CA PRO A 157 -8.33 30.09 2.69
C PRO A 157 -7.14 29.33 2.12
N SER A 158 -6.23 28.97 3.02
CA SER A 158 -5.34 27.82 2.92
C SER A 158 -6.04 26.71 2.13
N MET A 159 -5.39 26.12 1.12
CA MET A 159 -5.91 24.94 0.44
C MET A 159 -6.11 23.81 1.46
N GLY A 160 -7.30 23.74 2.03
CA GLY A 160 -7.82 22.56 2.69
C GLY A 160 -8.24 21.58 1.60
N LEU A 161 -7.61 20.40 1.59
CA LEU A 161 -8.15 19.22 0.95
C LEU A 161 -9.49 18.88 1.65
N THR A 162 -10.58 19.52 1.25
CA THR A 162 -11.90 19.33 1.86
C THR A 162 -12.81 18.52 0.95
N GLY A 163 -12.96 17.24 1.28
CA GLY A 163 -13.94 16.35 0.68
C GLY A 163 -13.57 14.88 0.89
N ARG A 164 -13.81 14.33 2.08
CA ARG A 164 -13.75 12.87 2.26
C ARG A 164 -14.83 12.23 1.38
N LEU A 165 -14.43 11.53 0.32
CA LEU A 165 -15.35 10.76 -0.54
C LEU A 165 -15.61 9.35 -0.01
N ASP A 166 -14.77 8.85 0.89
CA ASP A 166 -15.05 7.61 1.61
C ASP A 166 -16.19 7.84 2.62
N PRO A 167 -17.08 6.85 2.84
CA PRO A 167 -18.01 6.91 3.96
C PRO A 167 -17.25 7.18 5.25
N TRP A 168 -17.85 7.98 6.14
CA TRP A 168 -17.27 8.18 7.46
C TRP A 168 -17.42 6.87 8.24
N TRP A 169 -16.31 6.15 8.38
CA TRP A 169 -16.27 4.91 9.15
C TRP A 169 -16.17 5.25 10.63
N THR A 170 -17.28 5.19 11.32
CA THR A 170 -17.35 5.26 12.78
C THR A 170 -17.18 3.85 13.33
N LEU A 171 -15.92 3.42 13.54
CA LEU A 171 -15.61 2.08 14.06
C LEU A 171 -16.37 1.65 15.33
N PRO A 172 -16.77 2.56 16.26
CA PRO A 172 -17.69 2.21 17.34
C PRO A 172 -19.03 1.62 16.86
N ASP A 173 -19.54 2.03 15.69
CA ASP A 173 -20.79 1.51 15.12
C ASP A 173 -20.62 0.11 14.50
N TYR A 174 -19.37 -0.33 14.32
CA TYR A 174 -18.99 -1.68 13.88
C TYR A 174 -18.48 -2.54 15.03
N GLN A 175 -18.47 -2.02 16.26
CA GLN A 175 -18.03 -2.76 17.43
C GLN A 175 -19.01 -3.88 17.72
N VAL A 176 -18.50 -5.09 17.98
CA VAL A 176 -19.33 -6.21 18.41
C VAL A 176 -19.99 -5.89 19.74
N GLN A 177 -21.30 -6.10 19.80
CA GLN A 177 -22.10 -5.89 20.99
C GLN A 177 -22.53 -7.22 21.60
N GLY A 178 -22.59 -7.25 22.93
CA GLY A 178 -23.25 -8.32 23.67
C GLY A 178 -24.78 -8.25 23.55
N PRO A 179 -25.50 -9.13 24.25
CA PRO A 179 -26.95 -9.04 24.37
C PRO A 179 -27.41 -7.65 24.85
N ALA A 180 -28.59 -7.20 24.42
CA ALA A 180 -29.12 -5.90 24.81
C ALA A 180 -29.14 -5.73 26.35
N GLY A 181 -28.61 -4.61 26.85
CA GLY A 181 -28.49 -4.32 28.28
C GLY A 181 -27.30 -4.99 28.98
N HIS A 182 -26.51 -5.81 28.28
CA HIS A 182 -25.29 -6.40 28.82
C HIS A 182 -24.13 -5.39 28.84
N THR A 183 -23.38 -5.35 29.94
CA THR A 183 -22.20 -4.50 30.07
C THR A 183 -20.95 -5.36 29.98
N THR A 184 -20.07 -5.06 29.02
CA THR A 184 -18.79 -5.75 28.89
C THR A 184 -17.96 -5.63 30.16
N PRO A 185 -17.45 -6.74 30.72
CA PRO A 185 -16.58 -6.71 31.90
C PRO A 185 -15.33 -5.86 31.67
N SER A 186 -14.90 -5.11 32.68
CA SER A 186 -13.62 -4.37 32.64
C SER A 186 -12.58 -5.07 33.50
N ILE A 187 -11.46 -5.48 32.88
CA ILE A 187 -10.35 -6.13 33.58
C ILE A 187 -9.08 -5.31 33.32
N ALA A 188 -8.38 -4.94 34.40
CA ALA A 188 -7.14 -4.17 34.31
C ALA A 188 -6.09 -4.90 33.45
N GLY A 189 -5.48 -4.18 32.51
CA GLY A 189 -4.46 -4.71 31.59
C GLY A 189 -4.99 -5.57 30.43
N LYS A 190 -6.31 -5.82 30.37
CA LYS A 190 -6.94 -6.61 29.31
C LYS A 190 -7.85 -5.75 28.45
N ARG A 191 -8.00 -6.13 27.19
CA ARG A 191 -9.09 -5.69 26.32
C ARG A 191 -10.20 -6.72 26.43
N CYS A 192 -11.38 -6.28 26.87
CA CYS A 192 -12.57 -7.12 26.92
C CYS A 192 -13.57 -6.73 25.83
N PHE A 193 -14.35 -7.68 25.36
CA PHE A 193 -15.47 -7.47 24.44
C PHE A 193 -16.54 -8.54 24.69
N SER A 194 -17.78 -8.22 24.34
CA SER A 194 -18.93 -9.10 24.51
C SER A 194 -19.52 -9.48 23.16
N THR A 195 -19.94 -10.72 23.03
CA THR A 195 -20.71 -11.23 21.88
C THR A 195 -22.00 -11.87 22.40
N PRO A 196 -22.97 -12.20 21.53
CA PRO A 196 -24.17 -12.93 21.95
C PRO A 196 -23.88 -14.27 22.66
N SER A 197 -22.69 -14.84 22.46
CA SER A 197 -22.26 -16.13 23.00
C SER A 197 -21.41 -16.03 24.27
N GLY A 198 -20.94 -14.84 24.65
CA GLY A 198 -20.28 -14.61 25.94
C GLY A 198 -19.33 -13.43 25.97
N ASP A 199 -18.63 -13.32 27.10
CA ASP A 199 -17.62 -12.30 27.35
C ASP A 199 -16.22 -12.86 27.14
N TYR A 200 -15.38 -12.07 26.49
CA TYR A 200 -14.03 -12.46 26.11
C TYR A 200 -13.04 -11.36 26.46
N CYS A 201 -11.80 -11.77 26.73
CA CYS A 201 -10.70 -10.85 26.93
C CYS A 201 -9.37 -11.39 26.40
N PHE A 202 -8.46 -10.46 26.14
CA PHE A 202 -7.08 -10.74 25.76
C PHE A 202 -6.19 -9.59 26.25
N GLU A 203 -4.87 -9.74 26.17
CA GLU A 203 -3.92 -8.68 26.56
C GLU A 203 -4.21 -7.38 25.82
N GLN A 204 -4.18 -6.23 26.51
CA GLN A 204 -4.57 -4.94 25.91
C GLN A 204 -3.75 -4.59 24.65
N ALA A 205 -2.50 -5.05 24.58
CA ALA A 205 -1.63 -4.87 23.43
C ALA A 205 -2.10 -5.64 22.17
N GLY A 206 -2.94 -6.67 22.32
CA GLY A 206 -3.50 -7.43 21.21
C GLY A 206 -2.45 -8.07 20.31
N LEU A 207 -1.32 -8.50 20.89
CA LEU A 207 -0.18 -8.97 20.11
C LEU A 207 -0.53 -10.27 19.37
N PRO A 208 -0.07 -10.45 18.12
CA PRO A 208 -0.18 -11.73 17.42
C PRO A 208 0.32 -12.88 18.29
N LYS A 209 -0.34 -14.04 18.20
CA LYS A 209 -0.09 -15.26 18.99
C LYS A 209 -0.48 -15.17 20.47
N SER A 210 -1.15 -14.10 20.91
CA SER A 210 -1.71 -14.01 22.27
C SER A 210 -2.91 -14.93 22.46
N VAL A 211 -3.14 -15.38 23.70
CA VAL A 211 -4.33 -16.19 24.05
C VAL A 211 -5.57 -15.32 24.18
N VAL A 212 -6.73 -15.91 23.87
CA VAL A 212 -8.06 -15.32 24.11
C VAL A 212 -8.75 -16.14 25.20
N GLU A 213 -9.25 -15.45 26.21
CA GLU A 213 -9.87 -16.03 27.40
C GLU A 213 -11.36 -15.70 27.41
N ARG A 214 -12.20 -16.69 27.68
CA ARG A 214 -13.63 -16.50 27.97
C ARG A 214 -13.79 -16.21 29.45
N ILE A 215 -14.63 -15.25 29.77
CA ILE A 215 -15.02 -14.88 31.13
C ILE A 215 -16.36 -15.57 31.41
N ASP A 216 -16.44 -16.31 32.52
CA ASP A 216 -17.71 -16.90 32.96
C ASP A 216 -18.49 -15.98 33.91
N ALA A 217 -19.67 -16.45 34.36
CA ALA A 217 -20.56 -15.68 35.23
C ALA A 217 -19.96 -15.37 36.61
N GLN A 218 -18.95 -16.13 37.04
CA GLN A 218 -18.23 -15.93 38.29
C GLN A 218 -17.00 -15.02 38.12
N GLY A 219 -16.67 -14.64 36.89
CA GLY A 219 -15.49 -13.85 36.54
C GLY A 219 -14.22 -14.69 36.38
N ASP A 220 -14.34 -16.02 36.42
CA ASP A 220 -13.22 -16.92 36.15
C ASP A 220 -12.92 -16.94 34.64
N ARG A 221 -11.64 -17.14 34.31
CA ARG A 221 -11.11 -17.02 32.94
C ARG A 221 -10.62 -18.36 32.43
N LYS A 222 -11.07 -18.73 31.23
CA LYS A 222 -10.64 -19.96 30.55
C LYS A 222 -10.19 -19.68 29.13
N ILE A 223 -9.01 -20.19 28.76
CA ILE A 223 -8.50 -20.09 27.39
C ILE A 223 -9.48 -20.76 26.43
N CYS A 224 -9.89 -20.01 25.40
CA CYS A 224 -10.89 -20.43 24.41
C CYS A 224 -10.52 -20.08 22.98
N GLY A 225 -9.38 -19.42 22.76
CA GLY A 225 -9.00 -18.95 21.44
C GLY A 225 -7.59 -18.36 21.42
N LYS A 226 -7.25 -17.75 20.28
CA LYS A 226 -5.95 -17.08 20.07
C LYS A 226 -6.07 -15.95 19.06
N ILE A 227 -5.16 -15.00 19.15
CA ILE A 227 -4.90 -14.01 18.11
C ILE A 227 -3.89 -14.62 17.15
N GLU A 228 -4.24 -14.73 15.88
CA GLU A 228 -3.38 -15.31 14.84
C GLU A 228 -2.27 -14.34 14.42
N GLU A 229 -1.38 -14.81 13.55
CA GLU A 229 -0.27 -13.99 13.03
C GLU A 229 -0.76 -12.79 12.22
N ASP A 230 -1.91 -12.91 11.55
CA ASP A 230 -2.60 -11.84 10.81
C ASP A 230 -3.49 -10.96 11.70
N ALA A 231 -3.28 -11.02 13.03
CA ALA A 231 -4.01 -10.30 14.08
C ALA A 231 -5.51 -10.64 14.17
N MET A 232 -6.00 -11.65 13.43
CA MET A 232 -7.37 -12.13 13.56
C MET A 232 -7.56 -12.82 14.91
N ILE A 233 -8.58 -12.41 15.65
CA ILE A 233 -8.97 -13.00 16.93
C ILE A 233 -9.87 -14.20 16.60
N GLN A 234 -9.37 -15.41 16.85
CA GLN A 234 -10.08 -16.67 16.64
C GLN A 234 -10.63 -17.20 17.96
N ILE A 235 -11.93 -17.45 18.04
CA ILE A 235 -12.59 -18.09 19.18
C ILE A 235 -12.99 -19.51 18.79
N HIS A 236 -12.43 -20.51 19.45
CA HIS A 236 -12.73 -21.91 19.15
C HIS A 236 -14.12 -22.29 19.66
N GLY A 237 -14.91 -22.95 18.80
CA GLY A 237 -16.25 -23.42 19.14
C GLY A 237 -17.37 -22.40 18.90
N GLU A 238 -17.08 -21.23 18.33
CA GLU A 238 -18.10 -20.28 17.86
C GLU A 238 -18.29 -20.32 16.34
N ILE A 239 -19.54 -20.22 15.89
CA ILE A 239 -19.92 -20.25 14.46
C ILE A 239 -19.48 -18.97 13.72
N LEU A 240 -19.43 -17.82 14.40
CA LEU A 240 -19.04 -16.51 13.84
C LEU A 240 -17.63 -16.08 14.27
N GLY A 241 -16.80 -17.05 14.71
CA GLY A 241 -15.66 -16.86 15.63
C GLY A 241 -14.42 -16.12 15.13
N THR A 242 -14.52 -15.19 14.16
CA THR A 242 -13.40 -14.35 13.73
C THR A 242 -13.69 -12.86 13.97
N TYR A 243 -12.79 -12.21 14.71
CA TYR A 243 -12.87 -10.80 15.05
C TYR A 243 -11.54 -10.08 14.79
N LEU A 244 -11.55 -8.75 14.81
CA LEU A 244 -10.36 -7.93 14.63
C LEU A 244 -10.42 -6.71 15.54
N LEU A 245 -9.29 -6.34 16.15
CA LEU A 245 -9.18 -5.10 16.91
C LEU A 245 -8.77 -3.94 15.98
N LEU A 246 -9.67 -2.99 15.75
CA LEU A 246 -9.49 -1.82 14.89
C LEU A 246 -9.68 -0.54 15.71
N GLN A 247 -8.63 0.28 15.84
CA GLN A 247 -8.62 1.56 16.58
C GLN A 247 -9.30 1.50 17.97
N GLY A 248 -9.22 0.36 18.66
CA GLY A 248 -9.82 0.16 19.98
C GLY A 248 -11.17 -0.55 19.98
N SER A 249 -11.85 -0.64 18.83
CA SER A 249 -13.08 -1.40 18.65
C SER A 249 -12.78 -2.84 18.24
N VAL A 250 -13.38 -3.82 18.89
CA VAL A 250 -13.35 -5.21 18.42
C VAL A 250 -14.53 -5.38 17.45
N CYS A 251 -14.24 -5.71 16.20
CA CYS A 251 -15.24 -5.83 15.14
C CYS A 251 -15.32 -7.27 14.63
N ARG A 252 -16.53 -7.70 14.22
CA ARG A 252 -16.72 -9.01 13.60
C ARG A 252 -16.19 -9.00 12.17
N ILE A 253 -15.51 -10.06 11.77
CA ILE A 253 -15.00 -10.23 10.41
C ILE A 253 -15.80 -11.27 9.64
N GLY A 254 -16.31 -10.86 8.48
CA GLY A 254 -16.96 -11.71 7.50
C GLY A 254 -16.08 -11.98 6.29
N ILE A 255 -16.65 -12.70 5.33
CA ILE A 255 -16.07 -12.92 4.00
C ILE A 255 -17.15 -12.57 2.99
N ASP A 256 -16.83 -11.69 2.05
CA ASP A 256 -17.60 -11.53 0.82
C ASP A 256 -17.23 -12.71 -0.10
N PRO A 257 -18.13 -13.68 -0.34
CA PRO A 257 -17.81 -14.87 -1.12
C PRO A 257 -17.68 -14.57 -2.62
N ALA A 258 -18.33 -13.52 -3.11
CA ALA A 258 -18.28 -13.14 -4.53
C ALA A 258 -16.93 -12.50 -4.86
N ARG A 259 -16.41 -11.67 -3.95
CA ARG A 259 -15.15 -10.94 -4.10
C ARG A 259 -13.96 -11.67 -3.46
N ARG A 260 -14.21 -12.71 -2.67
CA ARG A 260 -13.21 -13.42 -1.85
C ARG A 260 -12.40 -12.46 -0.97
N MET A 261 -13.06 -11.43 -0.45
CA MET A 261 -12.47 -10.43 0.44
C MET A 261 -12.96 -10.62 1.86
N ARG A 262 -12.14 -10.23 2.83
CA ARG A 262 -12.61 -10.07 4.20
C ARG A 262 -13.41 -8.78 4.33
N THR A 263 -14.44 -8.79 5.16
CA THR A 263 -15.23 -7.59 5.46
C THR A 263 -15.27 -7.36 6.96
N VAL A 264 -15.25 -6.09 7.38
CA VAL A 264 -15.74 -5.72 8.71
C VAL A 264 -17.24 -5.69 8.61
N CYS A 265 -17.90 -6.58 9.35
CA CYS A 265 -19.35 -6.69 9.30
C CYS A 265 -20.00 -5.52 10.02
N ALA A 266 -20.98 -4.89 9.38
CA ALA A 266 -21.90 -4.01 10.10
C ALA A 266 -22.78 -4.82 11.06
N ASP A 267 -23.26 -4.16 12.12
CA ASP A 267 -24.42 -4.66 12.84
C ASP A 267 -25.64 -4.58 11.90
N THR A 268 -26.29 -5.72 11.67
CA THR A 268 -27.50 -5.83 10.84
C THR A 268 -28.62 -4.89 11.28
N SER A 269 -28.64 -4.48 12.56
CA SER A 269 -29.62 -3.52 13.08
C SER A 269 -29.28 -2.06 12.79
N ALA A 270 -28.02 -1.74 12.47
CA ALA A 270 -27.55 -0.38 12.21
C ALA A 270 -27.79 0.10 10.77
N GLY A 271 -28.16 -0.80 9.85
CA GLY A 271 -28.37 -0.46 8.43
C GLY A 271 -27.10 0.00 7.70
N LEU A 272 -25.93 -0.19 8.30
CA LEU A 272 -24.63 0.16 7.71
C LEU A 272 -24.15 -0.92 6.73
N PRO A 273 -23.37 -0.56 5.70
CA PRO A 273 -22.75 -1.54 4.83
C PRO A 273 -21.51 -2.17 5.48
N ASP A 274 -21.24 -3.42 5.12
CA ASP A 274 -19.97 -4.09 5.38
C ASP A 274 -18.81 -3.33 4.74
N ILE A 275 -17.65 -3.29 5.40
CA ILE A 275 -16.44 -2.62 4.90
C ILE A 275 -15.48 -3.68 4.34
N PRO A 276 -15.24 -3.75 3.02
CA PRO A 276 -14.17 -4.59 2.47
C PRO A 276 -12.81 -4.14 2.98
N ILE A 277 -12.00 -5.08 3.46
CA ILE A 277 -10.67 -4.79 4.00
C ILE A 277 -9.57 -5.59 3.30
N GLU A 278 -8.36 -5.04 3.33
CA GLU A 278 -7.16 -5.58 2.73
C GLU A 278 -5.94 -5.36 3.63
N THR A 279 -4.86 -6.12 3.41
CA THR A 279 -3.64 -6.08 4.24
C THR A 279 -2.96 -4.71 4.16
N GLY A 280 -2.76 -4.04 5.30
CA GLY A 280 -2.13 -2.73 5.43
C GLY A 280 -0.60 -2.76 5.39
N SER A 281 0.03 -1.85 6.15
CA SER A 281 1.48 -1.62 6.15
C SER A 281 2.32 -2.73 6.79
N ARG A 282 1.72 -3.65 7.54
CA ARG A 282 2.45 -4.72 8.26
C ARG A 282 1.59 -5.96 8.38
N THR A 283 2.21 -7.09 8.69
CA THR A 283 1.48 -8.31 9.04
C THR A 283 0.47 -8.01 10.16
N GLY A 284 -0.78 -8.38 9.93
CA GLY A 284 -1.89 -8.13 10.84
C GLY A 284 -2.41 -6.69 10.92
N ALA A 285 -1.89 -5.77 10.09
CA ALA A 285 -2.58 -4.50 9.85
C ALA A 285 -3.58 -4.65 8.71
N TRP A 286 -4.70 -3.97 8.83
CA TRP A 286 -5.80 -4.00 7.87
C TRP A 286 -6.30 -2.57 7.63
N VAL A 287 -6.66 -2.29 6.39
CA VAL A 287 -7.23 -1.00 5.96
C VAL A 287 -8.45 -1.27 5.07
N PRO A 288 -9.40 -0.33 4.97
CA PRO A 288 -10.44 -0.36 3.96
C PRO A 288 -9.84 -0.49 2.55
N GLU A 289 -10.54 -1.21 1.69
CA GLU A 289 -10.25 -1.27 0.26
C GLU A 289 -10.37 0.12 -0.38
N LEU A 290 -9.49 0.42 -1.32
CA LEU A 290 -9.61 1.62 -2.16
C LEU A 290 -10.93 1.57 -2.95
N ARG A 291 -11.76 2.63 -2.86
CA ARG A 291 -13.05 2.69 -3.57
C ARG A 291 -12.85 2.81 -5.07
N LEU A 292 -13.00 1.69 -5.77
CA LEU A 292 -12.83 1.59 -7.22
C LEU A 292 -13.83 2.46 -7.99
N ASP A 293 -15.04 2.61 -7.48
CA ASP A 293 -16.07 3.46 -8.07
C ASP A 293 -15.70 4.96 -7.99
N ALA A 294 -14.99 5.38 -6.95
CA ALA A 294 -14.51 6.75 -6.78
C ALA A 294 -13.32 7.11 -7.72
N ILE A 295 -12.68 6.12 -8.36
CA ILE A 295 -11.49 6.31 -9.20
C ILE A 295 -11.64 5.71 -10.60
N THR A 296 -12.87 5.44 -11.02
CA THR A 296 -13.14 4.76 -12.30
C THR A 296 -12.57 5.55 -13.50
N ASP A 297 -12.55 6.88 -13.38
CA ASP A 297 -12.00 7.80 -14.37
C ASP A 297 -10.48 7.64 -14.56
N ILE A 298 -9.72 7.41 -13.49
CA ILE A 298 -8.25 7.31 -13.55
C ILE A 298 -7.71 5.88 -13.66
N ILE A 299 -8.56 4.86 -13.51
CA ILE A 299 -8.15 3.47 -13.75
C ILE A 299 -7.60 3.30 -15.18
N ARG A 300 -8.24 3.95 -16.15
CA ARG A 300 -7.78 3.96 -17.55
C ARG A 300 -6.38 4.57 -17.67
N ASP A 301 -6.14 5.68 -17.00
CA ASP A 301 -4.86 6.40 -17.02
C ASP A 301 -3.75 5.58 -16.37
N ALA A 302 -4.03 4.99 -15.21
CA ALA A 302 -3.11 4.10 -14.52
C ALA A 302 -2.73 2.87 -15.36
N ARG A 303 -3.67 2.31 -16.14
CA ARG A 303 -3.36 1.23 -17.09
C ARG A 303 -2.41 1.70 -18.19
N ARG A 304 -2.66 2.87 -18.78
CA ARG A 304 -1.81 3.46 -19.83
C ARG A 304 -0.38 3.68 -19.34
N LEU A 305 -0.20 4.19 -18.12
CA LEU A 305 1.11 4.39 -17.49
C LEU A 305 1.95 3.10 -17.39
N HIS A 306 1.30 1.93 -17.36
CA HIS A 306 1.96 0.64 -17.31
C HIS A 306 1.95 -0.11 -18.65
N GLY A 307 1.56 0.56 -19.73
CA GLY A 307 1.48 -0.03 -21.07
C GLY A 307 0.39 -1.10 -21.21
N TYR A 308 -0.62 -1.09 -20.35
CA TYR A 308 -1.75 -2.02 -20.41
C TYR A 308 -2.92 -1.45 -21.21
N THR A 309 -3.73 -2.36 -21.76
CA THR A 309 -4.96 -2.00 -22.48
C THR A 309 -5.89 -1.18 -21.56
N PRO A 310 -6.36 0.00 -22.00
CA PRO A 310 -7.30 0.87 -21.29
C PRO A 310 -8.52 0.15 -20.70
N ASP A 311 -9.14 -0.73 -21.49
CA ASP A 311 -10.38 -1.45 -21.12
C ASP A 311 -10.08 -2.89 -20.65
N GLY A 312 -9.14 -3.01 -19.70
CA GLY A 312 -8.64 -4.29 -19.19
C GLY A 312 -9.60 -5.12 -18.30
N GLY A 313 -10.91 -4.88 -18.35
CA GLY A 313 -11.92 -5.60 -17.57
C GLY A 313 -12.07 -5.15 -16.11
N SER A 314 -12.66 -5.99 -15.27
CA SER A 314 -13.03 -5.66 -13.88
C SER A 314 -11.81 -5.44 -12.97
N MET A 315 -11.89 -4.39 -12.15
CA MET A 315 -10.91 -4.08 -11.10
C MET A 315 -11.27 -4.69 -9.74
N ALA A 316 -12.43 -5.36 -9.63
CA ALA A 316 -12.85 -5.94 -8.36
C ALA A 316 -11.82 -6.97 -7.85
N VAL A 317 -11.36 -6.75 -6.61
CA VAL A 317 -10.50 -7.70 -5.90
C VAL A 317 -11.16 -9.09 -5.89
N GLY A 318 -10.34 -10.13 -6.12
CA GLY A 318 -10.75 -11.53 -6.23
C GLY A 318 -10.98 -12.05 -7.64
N VAL A 319 -11.37 -11.17 -8.58
CA VAL A 319 -11.59 -11.51 -10.01
C VAL A 319 -10.69 -10.73 -10.96
N MET A 320 -9.84 -9.85 -10.43
CA MET A 320 -8.93 -9.03 -11.22
C MET A 320 -7.86 -9.85 -11.97
N SER A 321 -7.59 -9.48 -13.21
CA SER A 321 -6.46 -10.00 -13.98
C SER A 321 -5.13 -9.57 -13.38
N GLN A 322 -4.01 -10.18 -13.83
CA GLN A 322 -2.68 -9.79 -13.37
C GLN A 322 -2.34 -8.32 -13.68
N SER A 323 -2.75 -7.80 -14.84
CA SER A 323 -2.55 -6.39 -15.21
C SER A 323 -3.38 -5.44 -14.33
N ASN A 324 -4.63 -5.82 -14.03
CA ASN A 324 -5.48 -5.05 -13.10
C ASN A 324 -4.93 -5.08 -11.68
N ARG A 325 -4.36 -6.20 -11.24
CA ARG A 325 -3.68 -6.27 -9.94
C ARG A 325 -2.49 -5.32 -9.85
N LYS A 326 -1.66 -5.25 -10.89
CA LYS A 326 -0.54 -4.30 -10.93
C LYS A 326 -1.01 -2.84 -10.94
N THR A 327 -2.07 -2.55 -11.69
CA THR A 327 -2.71 -1.23 -11.73
C THR A 327 -3.27 -0.84 -10.36
N TYR A 328 -3.96 -1.76 -9.70
CA TYR A 328 -4.50 -1.56 -8.36
C TYR A 328 -3.39 -1.30 -7.34
N CYS A 329 -2.32 -2.12 -7.35
CA CYS A 329 -1.18 -1.91 -6.47
C CYS A 329 -0.52 -0.53 -6.68
N TYR A 330 -0.40 -0.06 -7.92
CA TYR A 330 0.11 1.28 -8.21
C TYR A 330 -0.77 2.37 -7.59
N LEU A 331 -2.07 2.36 -7.87
CA LEU A 331 -3.03 3.34 -7.36
C LEU A 331 -3.03 3.36 -5.82
N ARG A 332 -3.05 2.17 -5.22
CA ARG A 332 -3.01 1.98 -3.77
C ARG A 332 -1.71 2.53 -3.16
N GLN A 333 -0.55 2.21 -3.73
CA GLN A 333 0.74 2.70 -3.23
C GLN A 333 0.86 4.22 -3.37
N TYR A 334 0.40 4.78 -4.48
CA TYR A 334 0.45 6.23 -4.69
C TYR A 334 -0.49 6.96 -3.72
N ALA A 335 -1.71 6.44 -3.50
CA ALA A 335 -2.63 6.98 -2.50
C ALA A 335 -1.99 7.02 -1.09
N ARG A 336 -1.29 5.95 -0.71
CA ARG A 336 -0.56 5.86 0.56
C ARG A 336 0.62 6.84 0.65
N GLN A 337 1.39 6.97 -0.42
CA GLN A 337 2.46 7.97 -0.52
C GLN A 337 1.91 9.40 -0.38
N LEU A 338 0.78 9.69 -1.02
CA LEU A 338 0.13 11.00 -0.95
C LEU A 338 -0.31 11.32 0.49
N ILE A 339 -0.84 10.35 1.23
CA ILE A 339 -1.13 10.50 2.67
C ILE A 339 0.15 10.86 3.43
N ALA A 340 1.22 10.10 3.20
CA ALA A 340 2.51 10.31 3.87
C ALA A 340 3.11 11.69 3.57
N PHE A 341 2.93 12.19 2.34
CA PHE A 341 3.48 13.46 1.90
C PHE A 341 2.63 14.66 2.33
N ASN A 342 1.31 14.56 2.23
CA ASN A 342 0.38 15.67 2.48
C ASN A 342 0.09 15.86 3.98
N THR A 343 0.28 14.83 4.80
CA THR A 343 0.03 14.91 6.24
C THR A 343 1.31 15.23 6.99
N SER A 344 1.46 16.47 7.47
CA SER A 344 2.70 16.96 8.10
C SER A 344 3.20 16.06 9.23
N SER A 345 2.31 15.57 10.11
CA SER A 345 2.69 14.70 11.23
C SER A 345 3.23 13.34 10.78
N ILE A 346 2.71 12.79 9.67
CA ILE A 346 3.18 11.54 9.07
C ILE A 346 4.49 11.81 8.31
N ARG A 347 4.55 12.91 7.56
CA ARG A 347 5.73 13.32 6.81
C ARG A 347 6.94 13.55 7.69
N SER A 348 6.79 14.00 8.93
CA SER A 348 7.89 14.17 9.88
C SER A 348 8.15 12.94 10.76
N ALA A 349 7.32 11.89 10.68
CA ALA A 349 7.46 10.72 11.52
C ALA A 349 8.68 9.86 11.15
N PRO A 350 9.20 9.05 12.09
CA PRO A 350 10.17 8.02 11.80
C PRO A 350 9.72 7.10 10.64
N ALA A 351 10.66 6.71 9.77
CA ALA A 351 10.39 5.85 8.61
C ALA A 351 9.67 4.55 9.02
N LEU A 352 10.06 3.95 10.15
CA LEU A 352 9.46 2.72 10.68
C LEU A 352 8.02 2.89 11.19
N GLU A 353 7.57 4.12 11.46
CA GLU A 353 6.22 4.39 11.99
C GLU A 353 5.24 4.92 10.93
N GLN A 354 5.74 5.41 9.79
CA GLN A 354 4.90 6.00 8.74
C GLN A 354 3.79 5.04 8.27
N GLY A 355 4.12 3.78 7.98
CA GLY A 355 3.13 2.80 7.52
C GLY A 355 1.95 2.66 8.47
N ARG A 356 2.21 2.59 9.78
CA ARG A 356 1.18 2.50 10.82
C ARG A 356 0.33 3.77 10.89
N LEU A 357 0.96 4.94 10.78
CA LEU A 357 0.26 6.22 10.79
C LEU A 357 -0.60 6.41 9.54
N ILE A 358 -0.13 5.96 8.37
CA ILE A 358 -0.91 5.95 7.13
C ILE A 358 -2.14 5.03 7.28
N ASP A 359 -1.96 3.82 7.80
CA ASP A 359 -3.10 2.91 8.02
C ASP A 359 -4.14 3.51 8.97
N THR A 360 -3.68 4.17 10.03
CA THR A 360 -4.54 4.90 10.99
C THR A 360 -5.28 6.03 10.28
N HIS A 361 -4.58 6.81 9.46
CA HIS A 361 -5.16 7.90 8.69
C HIS A 361 -6.23 7.42 7.72
N ILE A 362 -6.04 6.28 7.05
CA ILE A 362 -7.04 5.74 6.10
C ILE A 362 -8.34 5.41 6.83
N TRP A 363 -8.29 4.81 8.03
CA TRP A 363 -9.49 4.58 8.83
C TRP A 363 -10.20 5.89 9.20
N GLU A 364 -9.43 6.86 9.68
CA GLU A 364 -9.95 8.14 10.19
C GLU A 364 -10.44 9.10 9.11
N HIS A 365 -9.81 9.12 7.94
CA HIS A 365 -9.97 10.17 6.92
C HIS A 365 -10.23 9.62 5.51
N GLY A 366 -10.02 8.32 5.26
CA GLY A 366 -10.12 7.72 3.93
C GLY A 366 -8.87 7.93 3.06
N TYR A 367 -8.97 7.54 1.79
CA TYR A 367 -7.91 7.76 0.79
C TYR A 367 -8.05 9.14 0.11
N PRO A 368 -6.92 9.75 -0.33
CA PRO A 368 -6.92 11.07 -0.96
C PRO A 368 -7.23 11.01 -2.46
N TYR A 369 -8.46 10.63 -2.83
CA TYR A 369 -8.83 10.36 -4.23
C TYR A 369 -8.61 11.54 -5.18
N ASP A 370 -8.85 12.77 -4.74
CA ASP A 370 -8.68 13.94 -5.60
C ASP A 370 -7.20 14.23 -5.90
N ALA A 371 -6.34 14.11 -4.89
CA ALA A 371 -4.89 14.22 -5.08
C ALA A 371 -4.36 13.07 -5.95
N LEU A 372 -4.86 11.85 -5.74
CA LEU A 372 -4.52 10.69 -6.55
C LEU A 372 -4.93 10.90 -8.01
N ARG A 373 -6.14 11.39 -8.26
CA ARG A 373 -6.66 11.70 -9.59
C ARG A 373 -5.78 12.73 -10.29
N ALA A 374 -5.52 13.84 -9.62
CA ALA A 374 -4.71 14.92 -10.16
C ALA A 374 -3.28 14.45 -10.52
N ALA A 375 -2.65 13.66 -9.64
CA ALA A 375 -1.32 13.12 -9.88
C ALA A 375 -1.30 12.11 -11.05
N VAL A 376 -2.21 11.13 -11.05
CA VAL A 376 -2.26 10.07 -12.07
C VAL A 376 -2.57 10.64 -13.45
N THR A 377 -3.53 11.57 -13.56
CA THR A 377 -3.88 12.20 -14.84
C THR A 377 -2.73 13.07 -15.37
N ALA A 378 -2.03 13.83 -14.50
CA ALA A 378 -0.87 14.59 -14.92
C ALA A 378 0.25 13.69 -15.46
N GLU A 379 0.59 12.61 -14.75
CA GLU A 379 1.60 11.66 -15.21
C GLU A 379 1.19 10.97 -16.52
N ALA A 380 -0.06 10.52 -16.63
CA ALA A 380 -0.55 9.83 -17.83
C ALA A 380 -0.55 10.72 -19.09
N ASN A 381 -0.64 12.03 -18.91
CA ASN A 381 -0.60 13.01 -20.00
C ASN A 381 0.79 13.65 -20.17
N ALA A 382 1.83 13.13 -19.49
CA ALA A 382 3.19 13.68 -19.49
C ALA A 382 3.25 15.18 -19.12
N GLN A 383 2.36 15.61 -18.23
CA GLN A 383 2.30 16.98 -17.72
C GLN A 383 3.11 17.11 -16.43
N ALA A 384 3.50 18.34 -16.09
CA ALA A 384 4.06 18.61 -14.78
C ALA A 384 3.03 18.29 -13.69
N LEU A 385 3.50 17.70 -12.58
CA LEU A 385 2.63 17.44 -11.44
C LEU A 385 2.09 18.75 -10.85
N PRO A 386 0.82 18.78 -10.42
CA PRO A 386 0.28 19.91 -9.67
C PRO A 386 1.14 20.29 -8.47
N VAL A 387 1.20 21.59 -8.17
CA VAL A 387 1.98 22.10 -7.03
C VAL A 387 1.55 21.39 -5.75
N GLY A 388 2.53 20.90 -5.00
CA GLY A 388 2.30 20.20 -3.73
C GLY A 388 2.07 18.70 -3.86
N LEU A 389 2.10 18.12 -5.06
CA LEU A 389 2.02 16.67 -5.25
C LEU A 389 3.41 16.06 -5.53
N PRO A 390 3.80 14.98 -4.85
CA PRO A 390 5.05 14.29 -5.08
C PRO A 390 4.95 13.40 -6.33
N ARG A 391 6.07 13.19 -7.04
CA ARG A 391 6.18 12.13 -8.04
C ARG A 391 6.08 10.76 -7.39
N PHE A 392 5.46 9.79 -8.06
CA PHE A 392 5.33 8.44 -7.54
C PHE A 392 6.70 7.83 -7.14
N ASP A 393 6.75 7.32 -5.90
CA ASP A 393 7.86 6.58 -5.30
C ASP A 393 7.26 5.30 -4.71
N ALA A 394 7.46 4.19 -5.40
CA ALA A 394 6.85 2.91 -5.05
C ALA A 394 7.19 2.45 -3.62
N LEU A 395 8.37 2.79 -3.12
CA LEU A 395 8.80 2.40 -1.78
C LEU A 395 8.03 3.14 -0.69
N GLN A 396 7.57 4.38 -0.93
CA GLN A 396 6.83 5.16 0.08
C GLN A 396 5.39 4.66 0.31
N GLY A 397 4.84 3.90 -0.63
CA GLY A 397 3.53 3.26 -0.48
C GLY A 397 3.58 1.86 0.15
N MET A 398 4.77 1.29 0.37
CA MET A 398 4.96 -0.10 0.79
C MET A 398 4.76 -0.33 2.29
N GLY A 399 4.58 -1.60 2.64
CA GLY A 399 4.57 -2.08 4.02
C GLY A 399 5.94 -2.54 4.50
N LEU A 400 6.14 -2.56 5.81
CA LEU A 400 7.32 -3.07 6.49
C LEU A 400 7.20 -4.57 6.76
N VAL A 401 8.16 -5.33 6.27
CA VAL A 401 8.35 -6.73 6.62
C VAL A 401 9.14 -6.80 7.92
N SER A 402 8.59 -7.44 8.95
CA SER A 402 9.31 -7.67 10.20
C SER A 402 10.31 -8.81 10.04
N SER A 403 11.53 -8.61 10.53
CA SER A 403 12.49 -9.71 10.67
C SER A 403 12.10 -10.66 11.80
N THR A 404 12.62 -11.88 11.77
CA THR A 404 12.66 -12.78 12.93
C THR A 404 13.78 -12.36 13.89
N ARG A 405 13.85 -13.02 15.06
CA ARG A 405 14.92 -12.79 16.05
C ARG A 405 16.30 -13.19 15.51
N GLU A 406 16.32 -14.10 14.55
CA GLU A 406 17.52 -14.61 13.88
C GLU A 406 17.93 -13.74 12.67
N GLY A 407 17.33 -12.56 12.48
CA GLY A 407 17.72 -11.62 11.43
C GLY A 407 17.30 -12.04 10.02
N GLY A 408 16.22 -12.84 9.89
CA GLY A 408 15.70 -13.27 8.58
C GLY A 408 14.21 -13.03 8.40
N PHE A 409 13.66 -13.37 7.24
CA PHE A 409 12.22 -13.39 7.00
C PHE A 409 11.84 -14.37 5.88
N ASN A 410 10.57 -14.80 5.86
CA ASN A 410 10.04 -15.74 4.88
C ASN A 410 9.34 -15.00 3.73
N ILE A 411 9.96 -14.98 2.54
CA ILE A 411 9.38 -14.34 1.33
C ILE A 411 8.00 -14.88 1.01
N ASN A 412 7.79 -16.20 1.11
CA ASN A 412 6.52 -16.81 0.72
C ASN A 412 5.39 -16.35 1.64
N ALA A 413 5.66 -16.09 2.92
CA ALA A 413 4.68 -15.55 3.85
C ALA A 413 4.30 -14.11 3.48
N VAL A 414 5.29 -13.27 3.16
CA VAL A 414 5.06 -11.88 2.72
C VAL A 414 4.20 -11.84 1.45
N VAL A 415 4.55 -12.67 0.45
CA VAL A 415 3.80 -12.75 -0.81
C VAL A 415 2.39 -13.31 -0.60
N ALA A 416 2.23 -14.32 0.25
CA ALA A 416 0.92 -14.92 0.54
C ALA A 416 -0.02 -13.95 1.28
N ASN A 417 0.51 -13.09 2.13
CA ASN A 417 -0.26 -12.09 2.87
C ASN A 417 -0.67 -10.88 2.01
N ASP A 418 -0.28 -10.86 0.73
CA ASP A 418 -0.43 -9.71 -0.17
C ASP A 418 0.00 -8.39 0.48
N GLN A 419 1.02 -8.49 1.36
CA GLN A 419 1.55 -7.31 2.02
C GLN A 419 2.10 -6.39 0.93
N LEU A 420 1.83 -5.10 1.06
CA LEU A 420 2.25 -4.06 0.12
C LEU A 420 3.74 -4.20 -0.24
N HIS A 421 3.99 -4.86 -1.37
CA HIS A 421 5.33 -5.19 -1.85
C HIS A 421 5.63 -4.45 -3.15
N TYR A 422 6.91 -4.37 -3.51
CA TYR A 422 7.31 -3.64 -4.70
C TYR A 422 6.63 -4.22 -5.96
N PRO A 423 6.00 -3.39 -6.81
CA PRO A 423 5.29 -3.86 -7.99
C PRO A 423 6.19 -4.63 -8.96
N ALA A 424 5.73 -5.78 -9.45
CA ALA A 424 6.48 -6.52 -10.46
C ALA A 424 6.52 -5.76 -11.79
N ARG A 425 7.72 -5.35 -12.22
CA ARG A 425 7.97 -4.69 -13.51
C ARG A 425 8.37 -5.67 -14.61
N LEU A 426 8.12 -5.28 -15.85
CA LEU A 426 8.72 -5.95 -17.00
C LEU A 426 10.18 -5.50 -17.11
N ARG A 427 11.08 -6.43 -17.42
CA ARG A 427 12.49 -6.08 -17.62
C ARG A 427 12.65 -5.37 -18.96
N THR A 428 13.57 -4.41 -19.04
CA THR A 428 14.01 -3.89 -20.33
C THR A 428 14.94 -4.92 -21.01
N PRO A 429 15.17 -4.82 -22.33
CA PRO A 429 16.13 -5.67 -23.03
C PRO A 429 17.53 -5.65 -22.40
N GLU A 430 18.00 -4.49 -21.94
CA GLU A 430 19.30 -4.32 -21.26
C GLU A 430 19.34 -5.06 -19.92
N GLN A 431 18.24 -5.03 -19.16
CA GLN A 431 18.11 -5.79 -17.91
C GLN A 431 18.09 -7.30 -18.15
N ASP A 432 17.52 -7.76 -19.26
CA ASP A 432 17.56 -9.18 -19.64
C ASP A 432 18.97 -9.63 -20.05
N VAL A 433 19.78 -8.77 -20.67
CA VAL A 433 21.20 -9.05 -20.94
C VAL A 433 21.96 -9.27 -19.62
N LEU A 434 21.81 -8.35 -18.66
CA LEU A 434 22.45 -8.48 -17.34
C LEU A 434 22.04 -9.75 -16.60
N LEU A 435 20.77 -10.14 -16.71
CA LEU A 435 20.29 -11.39 -16.14
C LEU A 435 20.94 -12.61 -16.80
N ASN A 436 21.09 -12.60 -18.12
CA ASN A 436 21.73 -13.69 -18.83
C ASN A 436 23.22 -13.82 -18.47
N GLU A 437 23.93 -12.69 -18.33
CA GLU A 437 25.30 -12.67 -17.80
C GLU A 437 25.36 -13.25 -16.38
N TRP A 438 24.46 -12.83 -15.49
CA TRP A 438 24.38 -13.36 -14.12
C TRP A 438 24.09 -14.87 -14.08
N ARG A 439 23.24 -15.36 -14.98
CA ARG A 439 22.92 -16.79 -15.10
C ARG A 439 24.10 -17.60 -15.65
N ALA A 440 24.95 -17.00 -16.48
CA ALA A 440 26.12 -17.65 -17.06
C ALA A 440 27.28 -17.82 -16.05
N LEU A 441 27.28 -17.06 -14.94
CA LEU A 441 28.28 -17.19 -13.88
C LEU A 441 28.14 -18.53 -13.12
N ASP A 442 29.26 -19.18 -12.81
CA ASP A 442 29.31 -20.36 -11.95
C ASP A 442 28.63 -20.07 -10.60
N ARG A 443 27.76 -20.98 -10.16
CA ARG A 443 27.03 -20.89 -8.88
C ARG A 443 27.97 -20.74 -7.68
N ASN A 444 29.21 -21.23 -7.77
CA ASN A 444 30.21 -21.13 -6.71
C ASN A 444 30.99 -19.81 -6.73
N ALA A 445 30.87 -19.01 -7.80
CA ALA A 445 31.57 -17.72 -7.96
C ALA A 445 30.86 -16.59 -7.18
N ASN A 446 30.74 -16.74 -5.86
CA ASN A 446 29.94 -15.87 -4.99
C ASN A 446 30.23 -14.36 -5.16
N LEU A 447 31.50 -13.96 -5.26
CA LEU A 447 31.87 -12.55 -5.43
C LEU A 447 31.39 -11.98 -6.77
N ALA A 448 31.65 -12.69 -7.88
CA ALA A 448 31.22 -12.24 -9.20
C ALA A 448 29.69 -12.21 -9.33
N ARG A 449 29.02 -13.22 -8.75
CA ARG A 449 27.55 -13.28 -8.70
C ARG A 449 26.96 -12.15 -7.87
N GLY A 450 27.56 -11.83 -6.72
CA GLY A 450 27.17 -10.71 -5.85
C GLY A 450 27.29 -9.37 -6.57
N ALA A 451 28.47 -9.07 -7.13
CA ALA A 451 28.71 -7.83 -7.87
C ALA A 451 27.75 -7.64 -9.06
N LYS A 452 27.48 -8.72 -9.81
CA LYS A 452 26.51 -8.67 -10.91
C LYS A 452 25.07 -8.52 -10.40
N ASN A 453 24.74 -9.05 -9.23
CA ASN A 453 23.44 -8.85 -8.59
C ASN A 453 23.20 -7.40 -8.21
N GLU A 454 24.18 -6.77 -7.55
CA GLU A 454 24.15 -5.34 -7.23
C GLU A 454 24.00 -4.49 -8.49
N GLN A 455 24.68 -4.85 -9.59
CA GLN A 455 24.52 -4.19 -10.87
C GLN A 455 23.08 -4.29 -11.40
N MET A 456 22.45 -5.47 -11.34
CA MET A 456 21.05 -5.62 -11.74
C MET A 456 20.10 -4.72 -10.93
N TYR A 457 20.28 -4.62 -9.60
CA TYR A 457 19.47 -3.69 -8.79
C TYR A 457 19.75 -2.23 -9.09
N ARG A 458 21.02 -1.86 -9.30
CA ARG A 458 21.42 -0.49 -9.67
C ARG A 458 20.73 -0.05 -10.94
N ASP A 459 20.80 -0.85 -11.99
CA ASP A 459 20.24 -0.53 -13.31
C ASP A 459 18.71 -0.56 -13.28
N PHE A 460 18.13 -1.49 -12.51
CA PHE A 460 16.70 -1.52 -12.24
C PHE A 460 16.21 -0.24 -11.54
N LEU A 461 16.82 0.13 -10.41
CA LEU A 461 16.42 1.32 -9.66
C LEU A 461 16.65 2.61 -10.46
N ALA A 462 17.75 2.71 -11.19
CA ALA A 462 17.99 3.85 -12.08
C ALA A 462 16.90 3.98 -13.16
N SER A 463 16.47 2.87 -13.76
CA SER A 463 15.39 2.87 -14.76
C SER A 463 14.03 3.29 -14.18
N GLU A 464 13.81 3.07 -12.88
CA GLU A 464 12.61 3.49 -12.15
C GLU A 464 12.71 4.95 -11.63
N GLY A 465 13.80 5.66 -11.96
CA GLY A 465 13.99 7.08 -11.61
C GLY A 465 14.63 7.33 -10.25
N TYR A 466 15.20 6.32 -9.60
CA TYR A 466 15.97 6.51 -8.38
C TYR A 466 17.40 6.96 -8.71
N ARG A 467 17.94 7.88 -7.90
CA ARG A 467 19.33 8.32 -8.02
C ARG A 467 20.23 7.47 -7.15
N ILE A 468 21.10 6.69 -7.77
CA ILE A 468 22.12 5.91 -7.07
C ILE A 468 23.19 6.86 -6.53
N ILE A 469 23.51 6.72 -5.24
CA ILE A 469 24.53 7.54 -4.58
C ILE A 469 25.84 6.74 -4.54
N PRO A 470 26.90 7.23 -5.21
CA PRO A 470 28.18 6.53 -5.21
C PRO A 470 28.84 6.54 -3.83
N GLY A 471 29.64 5.51 -3.57
CA GLY A 471 30.30 5.29 -2.29
C GLY A 471 29.54 4.31 -1.42
N GLY A 472 29.79 4.35 -0.11
CA GLY A 472 29.18 3.43 0.85
C GLY A 472 29.94 2.11 1.02
N THR A 473 31.04 1.91 0.29
CA THR A 473 31.92 0.74 0.44
C THR A 473 33.26 1.11 1.07
N TYR A 474 33.94 0.12 1.63
CA TYR A 474 35.28 0.19 2.22
C TYR A 474 36.06 -1.10 1.88
N ASN A 475 37.36 -1.15 2.23
CA ASN A 475 38.22 -2.29 1.90
C ASN A 475 38.24 -2.57 0.39
N GLN A 476 38.59 -1.55 -0.39
CA GLN A 476 38.65 -1.63 -1.87
C GLN A 476 37.33 -2.05 -2.52
N GLY A 477 36.19 -1.69 -1.92
CA GLY A 477 34.87 -2.02 -2.44
C GLY A 477 34.34 -3.39 -2.03
N GLN A 478 35.04 -4.14 -1.17
CA GLN A 478 34.64 -5.49 -0.78
C GLN A 478 33.56 -5.53 0.30
N ASN A 479 33.45 -4.47 1.10
CA ASN A 479 32.52 -4.41 2.23
C ASN A 479 31.78 -3.08 2.25
N GLY A 480 30.63 -3.02 2.92
CA GLY A 480 29.91 -1.77 3.19
C GLY A 480 28.42 -1.90 2.93
N PHE A 481 27.83 -0.81 2.45
CA PHE A 481 26.47 -0.76 1.95
C PHE A 481 26.46 -1.22 0.50
N ASP A 482 25.65 -2.22 0.15
CA ASP A 482 25.54 -2.69 -1.24
C ASP A 482 25.07 -1.54 -2.15
N LEU A 483 23.96 -0.88 -1.78
CA LEU A 483 23.45 0.28 -2.51
C LEU A 483 22.85 1.32 -1.56
N VAL A 484 23.18 2.59 -1.80
CA VAL A 484 22.48 3.75 -1.24
C VAL A 484 21.88 4.52 -2.40
N PHE A 485 20.61 4.89 -2.28
CA PHE A 485 19.92 5.62 -3.34
C PHE A 485 18.87 6.57 -2.79
N GLN A 486 18.48 7.53 -3.62
CA GLN A 486 17.50 8.54 -3.29
C GLN A 486 16.32 8.49 -4.26
N GLY A 487 15.11 8.48 -3.71
CA GLY A 487 13.87 8.45 -4.50
C GLY A 487 13.45 9.81 -5.03
N PRO A 488 12.42 9.86 -5.89
CA PRO A 488 11.87 11.08 -6.47
C PRO A 488 11.39 12.12 -5.45
N THR A 489 11.10 11.69 -4.22
CA THR A 489 10.68 12.53 -3.08
C THR A 489 11.85 12.95 -2.18
N ASN A 490 13.08 12.72 -2.63
CA ASN A 490 14.32 12.92 -1.87
C ASN A 490 14.49 11.99 -0.64
N ALA A 491 13.64 10.99 -0.44
CA ALA A 491 13.83 9.97 0.59
C ALA A 491 15.09 9.13 0.33
N VAL A 492 15.82 8.81 1.40
CA VAL A 492 17.08 8.05 1.35
C VAL A 492 16.81 6.60 1.73
N TYR A 493 17.30 5.70 0.89
CA TYR A 493 17.15 4.26 1.03
C TYR A 493 18.53 3.61 1.14
N LEU A 494 18.66 2.70 2.11
CA LEU A 494 19.79 1.78 2.24
C LEU A 494 19.31 0.39 1.83
N LEU A 495 19.95 -0.21 0.85
CA LEU A 495 19.61 -1.51 0.31
C LEU A 495 20.72 -2.52 0.53
N GLU A 496 20.32 -3.68 1.04
CA GLU A 496 21.13 -4.90 1.10
C GLU A 496 20.54 -5.92 0.12
N VAL A 497 21.39 -6.53 -0.70
CA VAL A 497 21.01 -7.43 -1.78
C VAL A 497 21.36 -8.87 -1.42
N LYS A 498 20.37 -9.77 -1.52
CA LYS A 498 20.50 -11.19 -1.21
C LYS A 498 20.14 -12.08 -2.38
N HIS A 499 20.78 -13.23 -2.42
CA HIS A 499 20.40 -14.35 -3.27
C HIS A 499 19.48 -15.28 -2.50
N VAL A 500 18.37 -15.68 -3.10
CA VAL A 500 17.50 -16.72 -2.54
C VAL A 500 17.47 -17.95 -3.44
N SER A 501 17.47 -19.10 -2.81
CA SER A 501 17.35 -20.40 -3.45
C SER A 501 15.89 -20.87 -3.46
N THR A 502 15.57 -21.86 -4.29
CA THR A 502 14.28 -22.57 -4.18
C THR A 502 14.46 -23.74 -3.20
N ALA A 503 13.58 -23.83 -2.21
CA ALA A 503 13.41 -24.99 -1.37
C ALA A 503 12.61 -26.10 -2.09
N SER A 504 12.55 -27.29 -1.51
CA SER A 504 11.70 -28.38 -1.99
C SER A 504 10.23 -27.93 -2.11
N GLY A 505 9.60 -28.21 -3.25
CA GLY A 505 8.21 -27.82 -3.53
C GLY A 505 8.00 -26.46 -4.19
N GLY A 506 9.05 -25.84 -4.75
CA GLY A 506 8.91 -24.61 -5.55
C GLY A 506 8.77 -23.32 -4.74
N ARG A 507 8.97 -23.38 -3.42
CA ARG A 507 8.95 -22.22 -2.52
C ARG A 507 10.32 -21.57 -2.43
N PHE A 508 10.38 -20.26 -2.20
CA PHE A 508 11.65 -19.58 -1.95
C PHE A 508 12.19 -19.91 -0.56
N SER A 509 13.50 -19.96 -0.39
CA SER A 509 14.11 -20.01 0.94
C SER A 509 13.95 -18.67 1.67
N ASN A 510 14.16 -18.69 2.99
CA ASN A 510 14.17 -17.47 3.79
C ASN A 510 15.33 -16.58 3.37
N VAL A 511 15.10 -15.26 3.43
CA VAL A 511 16.20 -14.30 3.38
C VAL A 511 16.78 -14.21 4.78
N ASN A 512 18.10 -14.34 4.91
CA ASN A 512 18.80 -14.18 6.18
C ASN A 512 19.87 -13.10 6.03
N MET A 513 19.91 -12.16 6.99
CA MET A 513 21.00 -11.20 7.08
C MET A 513 22.22 -11.86 7.68
N ALA A 514 23.40 -11.49 7.20
CA ALA A 514 24.63 -11.96 7.82
C ALA A 514 24.82 -11.25 9.17
N ARG A 515 25.40 -11.96 10.14
CA ARG A 515 25.83 -11.35 11.40
C ARG A 515 27.25 -10.81 11.24
N VAL A 516 27.41 -9.52 11.53
CA VAL A 516 28.66 -8.78 11.51
C VAL A 516 28.80 -8.08 12.87
N ASN A 517 29.38 -8.80 13.83
CA ASN A 517 29.88 -8.32 15.13
C ASN A 517 29.03 -7.27 15.90
N PRO A 518 28.34 -7.62 16.99
CA PRO A 518 27.44 -8.76 17.19
C PRO A 518 26.11 -8.61 16.39
N ASP A 519 26.02 -7.59 15.54
CA ASP A 519 24.80 -7.13 14.91
C ASP A 519 24.56 -7.82 13.56
N PHE A 520 23.30 -7.99 13.17
CA PHE A 520 22.93 -8.36 11.81
C PHE A 520 23.02 -7.15 10.87
N GLN A 521 23.31 -7.42 9.60
CA GLN A 521 23.19 -6.41 8.56
C GLN A 521 21.78 -5.78 8.59
N MET A 522 21.72 -4.48 8.28
CA MET A 522 20.55 -3.60 8.39
C MET A 522 20.11 -3.23 9.81
N GLU A 523 20.72 -3.76 10.88
CA GLU A 523 20.55 -3.18 12.22
C GLU A 523 21.28 -1.85 12.36
N ASP A 524 20.79 -0.95 13.23
CA ASP A 524 21.42 0.37 13.43
C ASP A 524 22.86 0.25 13.91
N GLY A 525 23.17 -0.77 14.72
CA GLY A 525 24.54 -1.04 15.18
C GLY A 525 25.49 -1.38 14.02
N TRP A 526 25.07 -2.24 13.09
CA TRP A 526 25.84 -2.54 11.88
C TRP A 526 26.01 -1.31 10.98
N ILE A 527 24.96 -0.50 10.81
CA ILE A 527 25.06 0.73 10.00
C ILE A 527 26.04 1.70 10.64
N ASN A 528 25.97 1.89 11.97
CA ASN A 528 26.89 2.76 12.71
C ASN A 528 28.34 2.28 12.63
N TYR A 529 28.58 0.97 12.73
CA TYR A 529 29.89 0.38 12.49
C TYR A 529 30.41 0.73 11.09
N THR A 530 29.59 0.51 10.05
CA THR A 530 29.96 0.79 8.66
C THR A 530 30.25 2.29 8.45
N LEU A 531 29.46 3.17 9.07
CA LEU A 531 29.67 4.63 9.06
C LEU A 531 30.95 5.08 9.81
N GLY A 532 31.56 4.22 10.62
CA GLY A 532 32.87 4.46 11.24
C GLY A 532 34.06 4.16 10.32
N THR A 533 33.83 3.56 9.15
CA THR A 533 34.86 3.18 8.18
C THR A 533 35.04 4.25 7.07
N GLU A 534 35.82 3.92 6.02
CA GLU A 534 35.92 4.73 4.80
C GLU A 534 34.56 5.00 4.15
N ALA A 535 33.62 4.04 4.22
CA ALA A 535 32.27 4.20 3.70
C ALA A 535 31.58 5.43 4.31
N GLY A 536 31.82 5.73 5.59
CA GLY A 536 31.26 6.87 6.29
C GLY A 536 31.77 8.24 5.83
N ARG A 537 32.87 8.30 5.08
CA ARG A 537 33.45 9.53 4.50
C ARG A 537 32.95 9.84 3.09
N SER A 538 32.16 8.94 2.50
CA SER A 538 31.54 9.12 1.19
C SER A 538 30.23 9.92 1.24
N ASP A 539 29.72 10.32 0.07
CA ASP A 539 28.40 10.94 -0.08
C ASP A 539 27.27 10.02 0.42
N ALA A 540 27.34 8.73 0.05
CA ALA A 540 26.44 7.71 0.54
C ALA A 540 26.45 7.61 2.08
N GLY A 541 27.65 7.56 2.68
CA GLY A 541 27.80 7.54 4.14
C GLY A 541 27.24 8.80 4.82
N SER A 542 27.42 9.97 4.20
CA SER A 542 26.90 11.24 4.71
C SER A 542 25.37 11.29 4.68
N LEU A 543 24.75 10.86 3.58
CA LEU A 543 23.29 10.78 3.45
C LEU A 543 22.67 9.75 4.39
N VAL A 544 23.27 8.56 4.51
CA VAL A 544 22.81 7.52 5.45
C VAL A 544 22.89 8.06 6.88
N ARG A 545 24.01 8.68 7.26
CA ARG A 545 24.19 9.26 8.61
C ARG A 545 23.15 10.32 8.91
N GLN A 546 22.88 11.22 7.96
CA GLN A 546 21.85 12.26 8.14
C GLN A 546 20.46 11.65 8.26
N ALA A 547 20.09 10.75 7.35
CA ALA A 547 18.80 10.07 7.37
C ALA A 547 18.59 9.25 8.65
N MET A 548 19.64 8.63 9.21
CA MET A 548 19.55 7.96 10.52
C MET A 548 19.28 8.94 11.65
N ARG A 549 20.02 10.06 11.71
CA ARG A 549 19.81 11.10 12.75
C ARG A 549 18.38 11.64 12.74
N ASP A 550 17.82 11.80 11.54
CA ASP A 550 16.46 12.30 11.37
C ASP A 550 15.39 11.21 11.58
N ASN A 551 15.79 9.95 11.83
CA ASN A 551 14.93 8.76 11.82
C ASN A 551 14.17 8.55 10.49
N ARG A 552 14.75 9.02 9.38
CA ARG A 552 14.18 9.03 8.03
C ARG A 552 14.82 8.02 7.07
N LEU A 553 15.75 7.19 7.56
CA LEU A 553 16.38 6.16 6.74
C LEU A 553 15.40 5.00 6.49
N PHE A 554 15.08 4.74 5.24
CA PHE A 554 14.35 3.54 4.84
C PHE A 554 15.34 2.40 4.57
N LYS A 555 15.09 1.25 5.18
CA LYS A 555 15.90 0.05 5.02
C LYS A 555 15.22 -0.91 4.07
N VAL A 556 15.93 -1.34 3.04
CA VAL A 556 15.40 -2.13 1.94
C VAL A 556 16.19 -3.42 1.79
N ILE A 557 15.50 -4.52 1.57
CA ILE A 557 16.11 -5.80 1.20
C ILE A 557 15.74 -6.13 -0.23
N GLY A 558 16.76 -6.35 -1.06
CA GLY A 558 16.65 -6.91 -2.39
C GLY A 558 16.79 -8.43 -2.30
N ALA A 559 15.85 -9.20 -2.86
CA ALA A 559 15.97 -10.64 -2.98
C ALA A 559 15.88 -11.07 -4.44
N THR A 560 16.97 -11.63 -4.96
CA THR A 560 17.03 -12.16 -6.33
C THR A 560 16.68 -13.63 -6.33
N THR A 561 15.56 -13.97 -6.96
CA THR A 561 15.10 -15.35 -7.08
C THR A 561 15.95 -16.14 -8.08
N PRO A 562 15.91 -17.49 -8.06
CA PRO A 562 16.68 -18.31 -8.99
C PRO A 562 16.36 -18.05 -10.47
N GLU A 563 15.12 -17.71 -10.78
CA GLU A 563 14.69 -17.29 -12.11
C GLU A 563 15.07 -15.84 -12.45
N GLY A 564 15.75 -15.13 -11.55
CA GLY A 564 16.23 -13.76 -11.78
C GLY A 564 15.14 -12.70 -11.63
N ARG A 565 14.11 -12.96 -10.83
CA ARG A 565 13.16 -11.92 -10.43
C ARG A 565 13.79 -11.12 -9.30
N LEU A 566 13.75 -9.79 -9.43
CA LEU A 566 14.17 -8.87 -8.38
C LEU A 566 12.95 -8.55 -7.50
N LEU A 567 13.09 -8.73 -6.20
CA LEU A 567 12.08 -8.43 -5.21
C LEU A 567 12.64 -7.38 -4.25
N LEU A 568 11.84 -6.40 -3.86
CA LEU A 568 12.24 -5.36 -2.90
C LEU A 568 11.25 -5.35 -1.74
N PHE A 569 11.79 -5.26 -0.52
CA PHE A 569 11.03 -5.23 0.73
C PHE A 569 11.54 -4.12 1.62
N LEU A 570 10.66 -3.31 2.20
CA LEU A 570 11.04 -2.48 3.34
C LEU A 570 11.13 -3.38 4.57
N ILE A 571 12.19 -3.24 5.38
CA ILE A 571 12.45 -4.13 6.51
C ILE A 571 12.43 -3.39 7.85
N ASP A 572 11.79 -4.01 8.84
CA ASP A 572 11.91 -3.66 10.26
C ASP A 572 12.78 -4.68 10.98
N MET A 573 13.95 -4.21 11.45
CA MET A 573 14.96 -5.02 12.15
C MET A 573 14.83 -4.98 13.67
N ARG A 574 13.91 -4.18 14.24
CA ARG A 574 13.71 -4.09 15.71
C ARG A 574 13.47 -5.45 16.40
N PRO A 575 12.73 -6.41 15.79
CA PRO A 575 12.48 -7.70 16.45
C PRO A 575 13.71 -8.55 16.75
N VAL A 576 14.85 -8.28 16.11
CA VAL A 576 16.13 -8.99 16.41
C VAL A 576 16.55 -8.86 17.87
N ARG A 577 16.18 -7.74 18.52
CA ARG A 577 16.60 -7.39 19.89
C ARG A 577 15.55 -7.65 20.96
N MET A 578 14.39 -8.20 20.58
CA MET A 578 13.25 -8.45 21.48
C MET A 578 13.21 -9.86 22.04
#